data_AF-A0A7C4Q4P4-F1
#
_entry.id   AF-A0A7C4Q4P4-F1
#
_cell.length_a   1.000
_cell.length_b   1.000
_cell.length_c   1.000
_cell.angle_alpha   90.00
_cell.angle_beta   90.00
_cell.angle_gamma   90.00
#
_symmetry.space_group_name_H-M   'P 1'
#
loop_
_entity.id
_entity.type
_entity.pdbx_description
1 polymer ?
#
loop_
_entity_poly.entity_id
_entity_poly.type
_entity_poly.pdbx_seq_one_letter_code
_entity_poly.pdbx_strand_id
1 'polypeptide(L)'
;MKSKVRLVRSFTGYIYVEGSCDTLIKLLTYLRDEYRRNTADINDTLRILNNFDAFYEIMRRKFKDFISPKKDEGDLIKGVVTIDKLKLFKKDGMNYVVLVLDKKVELNFISKVLSDLGIEFEVSTE
;
A
#
# COMPACT_ATOMS: atom_id res chain seq x y z
N MET A 1 5.70 18.27 10.20
CA MET A 1 4.83 18.24 9.00
C MET A 1 4.13 16.88 9.01
N LYS A 2 2.81 16.83 9.21
CA LYS A 2 2.08 15.55 9.13
C LYS A 2 2.08 15.11 7.66
N SER A 3 2.56 13.90 7.39
CA SER A 3 2.56 13.35 6.04
C SER A 3 1.13 12.99 5.64
N LYS A 4 0.57 13.73 4.68
CA LYS A 4 -0.80 13.53 4.18
C LYS A 4 -0.84 12.32 3.25
N VAL A 5 -1.78 11.40 3.49
CA VAL A 5 -2.04 10.25 2.60
C VAL A 5 -3.15 10.63 1.61
N ARG A 6 -3.07 10.15 0.37
CA ARG A 6 -4.17 10.28 -0.61
C ARG A 6 -4.81 8.93 -0.82
N LEU A 7 -6.13 8.90 -0.70
CA LEU A 7 -6.96 7.79 -1.14
C LEU A 7 -7.61 8.18 -2.46
N VAL A 8 -7.28 7.46 -3.52
CA VAL A 8 -7.86 7.69 -4.86
C VAL A 8 -8.70 6.48 -5.21
N ARG A 9 -9.98 6.69 -5.54
CA ARG A 9 -10.84 5.65 -6.10
C ARG A 9 -10.88 5.81 -7.61
N SER A 10 -10.44 4.80 -8.35
CA SER A 10 -10.54 4.84 -9.81
C SER A 10 -11.96 4.51 -10.28
N PHE A 11 -12.30 4.95 -11.49
CA PHE A 11 -13.51 4.52 -12.21
C PHE A 11 -13.64 2.99 -12.36
N THR A 12 -12.52 2.25 -12.34
CA THR A 12 -12.50 0.77 -12.40
C THR A 12 -12.76 0.09 -11.05
N GLY A 13 -12.97 0.88 -10.00
CA GLY A 13 -13.29 0.41 -8.65
C GLY A 13 -12.08 0.05 -7.79
N TYR A 14 -10.85 0.26 -8.27
CA TYR A 14 -9.65 0.10 -7.45
C TYR A 14 -9.46 1.27 -6.51
N ILE A 15 -8.82 1.01 -5.37
CA ILE A 15 -8.42 2.02 -4.41
C ILE A 15 -6.90 2.09 -4.40
N TYR A 16 -6.39 3.31 -4.48
CA TYR A 16 -4.99 3.64 -4.46
C TYR A 16 -4.71 4.38 -3.16
N VAL A 17 -3.69 3.94 -2.42
CA VAL A 17 -3.20 4.60 -1.21
C VAL A 17 -1.82 5.16 -1.51
N GLU A 18 -1.71 6.48 -1.53
CA GLU A 18 -0.48 7.17 -1.86
C GLU A 18 0.07 7.93 -0.67
N GLY A 19 1.36 7.79 -0.43
CA GLY A 19 2.03 8.48 0.67
C GLY A 19 3.53 8.26 0.69
N SER A 20 4.20 8.84 1.69
CA SER A 20 5.61 8.55 1.92
C SER A 20 5.80 7.10 2.34
N CYS A 21 6.95 6.53 1.99
CA CYS A 21 7.30 5.14 2.34
C CYS A 21 7.13 4.88 3.84
N ASP A 22 7.66 5.76 4.69
CA ASP A 22 7.57 5.64 6.15
C ASP A 22 6.12 5.64 6.66
N THR A 23 5.25 6.45 6.06
CA THR A 23 3.83 6.51 6.45
C THR A 23 3.12 5.23 6.07
N LEU A 24 3.39 4.68 4.90
CA LEU A 24 2.78 3.42 4.46
C LEU A 24 3.33 2.19 5.20
N ILE A 25 4.60 2.23 5.64
CA ILE A 25 5.13 1.20 6.56
C ILE A 25 4.33 1.20 7.87
N LYS A 26 4.07 2.37 8.46
CA LYS A 26 3.23 2.47 9.67
C LYS A 26 1.82 1.93 9.44
N LEU A 27 1.18 2.31 8.33
CA LEU A 27 -0.14 1.81 7.95
C LEU A 27 -0.17 0.28 7.84
N LEU A 28 0.77 -0.31 7.09
CA LEU A 28 0.82 -1.75 6.87
C LEU A 28 1.16 -2.53 8.15
N THR A 29 2.01 -1.96 9.01
CA THR A 29 2.36 -2.53 10.32
C THR A 29 1.12 -2.60 11.22
N TYR A 30 0.35 -1.52 11.26
CA TYR A 30 -0.88 -1.45 12.03
C TYR A 30 -1.98 -2.37 11.48
N LEU A 31 -2.11 -2.48 10.15
CA LEU A 31 -2.99 -3.47 9.53
C LEU A 31 -2.63 -4.90 9.96
N ARG A 32 -1.34 -5.23 9.96
CA ARG A 32 -0.82 -6.54 10.37
C ARG A 32 -1.15 -6.84 11.83
N ASP A 33 -0.82 -5.90 12.71
CA ASP A 33 -0.78 -6.13 14.16
C ASP A 33 -2.15 -5.93 14.83
N GLU A 34 -2.87 -4.86 14.48
CA GLU A 34 -4.12 -4.47 15.17
C GLU A 34 -5.37 -4.96 14.43
N TYR A 35 -5.30 -5.07 13.10
CA TYR A 35 -6.42 -5.52 12.27
C TYR A 35 -6.31 -7.00 11.86
N ARG A 36 -5.36 -7.74 12.46
CA ARG A 36 -5.11 -9.17 12.22
C ARG A 36 -4.91 -9.51 10.74
N ARG A 37 -4.42 -8.55 9.94
CA ARG A 37 -4.09 -8.76 8.51
C ARG A 37 -2.64 -9.22 8.35
N ASN A 38 -2.29 -10.29 9.04
CA ASN A 38 -0.97 -10.91 8.91
C ASN A 38 -0.91 -11.85 7.69
N THR A 39 -1.13 -11.28 6.50
CA THR A 39 -1.19 -11.99 5.22
C THR A 39 0.13 -11.89 4.45
N ALA A 40 0.35 -12.79 3.51
CA ALA A 40 1.60 -12.84 2.75
C ALA A 40 1.87 -11.55 1.95
N ASP A 41 0.82 -10.93 1.40
CA ASP A 41 0.92 -9.70 0.61
C ASP A 41 1.35 -8.50 1.46
N ILE A 42 0.82 -8.37 2.69
CA ILE A 42 1.23 -7.30 3.61
C ILE A 42 2.67 -7.48 4.05
N ASN A 43 3.05 -8.70 4.43
CA ASN A 43 4.41 -8.99 4.89
C ASN A 43 5.45 -8.78 3.78
N ASP A 44 5.17 -9.23 2.55
CA ASP A 44 6.08 -9.01 1.43
C ASP A 44 6.11 -7.53 1.01
N THR A 45 4.98 -6.83 1.08
CA THR A 45 4.95 -5.37 0.86
C THR A 45 5.83 -4.65 1.89
N LEU A 46 5.70 -4.96 3.19
CA LEU A 46 6.57 -4.42 4.23
C LEU A 46 8.05 -4.72 3.95
N ARG A 47 8.39 -5.93 3.51
CA ARG A 47 9.76 -6.29 3.12
C ARG A 47 10.27 -5.44 1.95
N ILE A 48 9.42 -5.19 0.95
CA ILE A 48 9.76 -4.33 -0.19
C ILE A 48 10.00 -2.90 0.26
N LEU A 49 9.10 -2.34 1.08
CA LEU A 49 9.21 -0.95 1.55
C LEU A 49 10.42 -0.74 2.46
N ASN A 50 10.73 -1.69 3.35
CA ASN A 50 11.93 -1.64 4.18
C ASN A 50 13.23 -1.78 3.37
N ASN A 51 13.15 -2.25 2.12
CA ASN A 51 14.29 -2.37 1.19
C ASN A 51 14.07 -1.50 -0.06
N PHE A 52 13.44 -0.33 0.12
CA PHE A 52 12.95 0.52 -0.96
C PHE A 52 13.95 0.71 -2.09
N ASP A 53 15.18 1.13 -1.78
CA ASP A 53 16.19 1.46 -2.80
C ASP A 53 16.56 0.26 -3.66
N ALA A 54 16.70 -0.93 -3.07
CA ALA A 54 17.02 -2.14 -3.82
C ALA A 54 15.89 -2.50 -4.80
N PHE A 55 14.64 -2.43 -4.36
CA PHE A 55 13.49 -2.73 -5.21
C PHE A 55 13.26 -1.66 -6.27
N TYR A 56 13.44 -0.39 -5.92
CA TYR A 56 13.33 0.73 -6.85
C TYR A 56 14.36 0.62 -7.98
N GLU A 57 15.62 0.30 -7.68
CA GLU A 57 16.64 0.08 -8.68
C GLU A 57 16.33 -1.11 -9.61
N ILE A 58 15.80 -2.20 -9.05
CA ILE A 58 15.35 -3.36 -9.85
C ILE A 58 14.19 -2.97 -10.78
N MET A 59 13.21 -2.22 -10.30
CA MET A 59 12.08 -1.74 -11.11
C MET A 59 12.56 -0.87 -12.26
N ARG A 60 13.43 0.10 -11.99
CA ARG A 60 14.00 0.98 -13.02
C ARG A 60 14.76 0.20 -14.09
N ARG A 61 15.65 -0.71 -13.69
CA ARG A 61 16.44 -1.54 -14.62
C ARG A 61 15.57 -2.44 -15.51
N LYS A 62 14.42 -2.88 -14.98
CA LYS A 62 13.49 -3.76 -15.69
C LYS A 62 12.33 -3.02 -16.37
N PHE A 63 12.33 -1.68 -16.35
CA PHE A 63 11.24 -0.84 -16.87
C PHE A 63 9.86 -1.27 -16.36
N LYS A 64 9.76 -1.64 -15.08
CA LYS A 64 8.50 -2.04 -14.45
C LYS A 64 7.91 -0.88 -13.67
N ASP A 65 6.66 -0.54 -13.96
CA ASP A 65 5.91 0.48 -13.19
C ASP A 65 5.40 -0.04 -11.85
N PHE A 66 5.13 -1.35 -11.75
CA PHE A 66 4.55 -1.98 -10.57
C PHE A 66 5.29 -3.25 -10.16
N ILE A 67 5.29 -3.50 -8.85
CA ILE A 67 5.64 -4.77 -8.23
C ILE A 67 4.35 -5.39 -7.69
N SER A 68 4.16 -6.69 -7.90
CA SER A 68 3.14 -7.44 -7.17
C SER A 68 3.82 -8.13 -5.99
N PRO A 69 3.37 -7.89 -4.73
CA PRO A 69 3.88 -8.64 -3.59
C PRO A 69 3.48 -10.12 -3.73
N LYS A 70 4.24 -10.99 -3.08
CA LYS A 70 3.89 -12.40 -2.94
C LYS A 70 2.52 -12.54 -2.28
N LYS A 71 1.71 -13.49 -2.76
CA LYS A 71 0.40 -13.83 -2.19
C LYS A 71 0.40 -15.31 -1.84
N ASP A 72 -0.29 -15.66 -0.77
CA ASP A 72 -0.54 -17.05 -0.38
C ASP A 72 -1.88 -17.53 -0.97
N GLU A 73 -1.95 -18.78 -1.39
CA GLU A 73 -3.18 -19.36 -1.96
C GLU A 73 -4.33 -19.38 -0.94
N GLY A 74 -4.04 -19.66 0.33
CA GLY A 74 -5.02 -19.65 1.40
C GLY A 74 -5.60 -18.25 1.64
N ASP A 75 -4.77 -17.21 1.58
CA ASP A 75 -5.22 -15.81 1.71
C ASP A 75 -6.11 -15.39 0.54
N LEU A 76 -5.77 -15.84 -0.68
CA LEU A 76 -6.57 -15.61 -1.88
C LEU A 76 -7.95 -16.27 -1.78
N ILE A 77 -8.00 -17.55 -1.37
CA ILE A 77 -9.23 -18.32 -1.21
C ILE A 77 -10.14 -17.67 -0.14
N LYS A 78 -9.54 -17.27 0.99
CA LYS A 78 -10.28 -16.59 2.07
C LYS A 78 -10.69 -15.15 1.70
N GLY A 79 -10.16 -14.59 0.60
CA GLY A 79 -10.44 -13.22 0.19
C GLY A 79 -9.91 -12.17 1.17
N VAL A 80 -8.78 -12.45 1.83
CA VAL A 80 -8.19 -11.56 2.85
C VAL A 80 -6.97 -10.78 2.37
N VAL A 81 -6.56 -11.00 1.11
CA VAL A 81 -5.53 -10.21 0.43
C VAL A 81 -5.93 -8.74 0.42
N THR A 82 -4.97 -7.87 0.75
CA THR A 82 -5.20 -6.43 0.87
C THR A 82 -4.51 -5.65 -0.24
N ILE A 83 -3.30 -6.06 -0.65
CA ILE A 83 -2.44 -5.38 -1.61
C ILE A 83 -2.36 -6.20 -2.90
N ASP A 84 -2.84 -5.63 -4.00
CA ASP A 84 -2.69 -6.25 -5.32
C ASP A 84 -1.27 -6.00 -5.87
N LYS A 85 -0.84 -4.74 -5.86
CA LYS A 85 0.45 -4.29 -6.38
C LYS A 85 0.86 -2.95 -5.78
N LEU A 86 2.12 -2.58 -5.95
CA LEU A 86 2.66 -1.30 -5.50
C LEU A 86 3.58 -0.68 -6.54
N LYS A 87 3.61 0.66 -6.58
CA LYS A 87 4.55 1.45 -7.36
C LYS A 87 5.47 2.22 -6.42
N LEU A 88 6.77 2.15 -6.69
CA LEU A 88 7.79 2.89 -5.95
C LEU A 88 8.25 4.07 -6.81
N PHE A 89 8.35 5.26 -6.23
CA PHE A 89 8.87 6.42 -6.93
C PHE A 89 9.54 7.41 -5.98
N LYS A 90 10.45 8.22 -6.52
CA LYS A 90 11.09 9.30 -5.77
C LYS A 90 10.54 10.63 -6.25
N LYS A 91 10.19 11.52 -5.32
CA LYS A 91 9.74 12.89 -5.61
C LYS A 91 10.43 13.82 -4.62
N ASP A 92 11.09 14.85 -5.14
CA ASP A 92 11.81 15.86 -4.34
C ASP A 92 12.81 15.24 -3.34
N GLY A 93 13.51 14.18 -3.76
CA GLY A 93 14.47 13.45 -2.93
C GLY A 93 13.86 12.51 -1.88
N MET A 94 12.53 12.43 -1.78
CA MET A 94 11.83 11.57 -0.83
C MET A 94 11.25 10.32 -1.50
N ASN A 95 11.14 9.25 -0.73
CA ASN A 95 10.59 7.96 -1.16
C ASN A 95 9.06 7.94 -0.99
N TYR A 96 8.36 7.73 -2.10
CA TYR A 96 6.92 7.62 -2.14
C TYR A 96 6.47 6.29 -2.72
N VAL A 97 5.27 5.90 -2.32
CA VAL A 97 4.67 4.62 -2.68
C VAL A 97 3.21 4.87 -3.06
N VAL A 98 2.77 4.15 -4.09
CA VAL A 98 1.34 3.95 -4.37
C VAL A 98 1.04 2.48 -4.10
N LEU A 99 0.17 2.18 -3.15
CA LEU A 99 -0.39 0.85 -2.96
C LEU A 99 -1.70 0.76 -3.73
N VAL A 100 -1.82 -0.24 -4.60
CA VAL A 100 -3.09 -0.59 -5.23
C VAL A 100 -3.69 -1.72 -4.43
N LEU A 101 -4.86 -1.47 -3.85
CA LEU A 101 -5.52 -2.44 -3.00
C LEU A 101 -6.26 -3.49 -3.83
N ASP A 102 -6.45 -4.67 -3.27
CA ASP A 102 -7.32 -5.68 -3.86
C ASP A 102 -8.75 -5.12 -4.00
N LYS A 103 -9.46 -5.49 -5.07
CA LYS A 103 -10.82 -4.98 -5.36
C LYS A 103 -11.83 -5.27 -4.24
N LYS A 104 -11.57 -6.27 -3.40
CA LYS A 104 -12.42 -6.62 -2.26
C LYS A 104 -12.23 -5.68 -1.06
N VAL A 105 -11.17 -4.88 -1.04
CA VAL A 105 -10.93 -3.92 0.03
C VAL A 105 -11.82 -2.70 -0.15
N GLU A 106 -12.55 -2.34 0.89
CA GLU A 106 -13.44 -1.18 0.86
C GLU A 106 -12.75 0.11 1.29
N LEU A 107 -13.14 1.23 0.68
CA LEU A 107 -12.58 2.56 0.99
C LEU A 107 -12.84 2.94 2.46
N ASN A 108 -14.02 2.63 2.98
CA ASN A 108 -14.39 2.92 4.36
C ASN A 108 -13.49 2.17 5.36
N PHE A 109 -13.12 0.93 5.04
CA PHE A 109 -12.21 0.15 5.86
C PHE A 109 -10.85 0.84 5.99
N ILE A 110 -10.24 1.23 4.87
CA ILE A 110 -8.92 1.88 4.88
C ILE A 110 -8.97 3.29 5.49
N SER A 111 -10.03 4.04 5.22
CA SER A 111 -10.25 5.36 5.83
C SER A 111 -10.33 5.26 7.35
N LYS A 112 -11.01 4.22 7.86
CA LYS A 112 -11.07 3.94 9.31
C LYS A 112 -9.69 3.60 9.87
N VAL A 113 -8.92 2.74 9.22
CA VAL A 113 -7.58 2.34 9.66
C VAL A 113 -6.65 3.56 9.75
N LEU A 114 -6.68 4.45 8.75
CA LEU A 114 -5.90 5.70 8.77
C LEU A 114 -6.33 6.65 9.90
N SER A 115 -7.65 6.75 10.14
CA SER A 115 -8.20 7.56 11.23
C SER A 115 -7.77 7.04 12.61
N ASP A 116 -7.84 5.72 12.82
CA ASP A 116 -7.42 5.09 14.08
C ASP A 116 -5.91 5.27 14.34
N LEU A 117 -5.10 5.39 13.28
CA LEU A 117 -3.68 5.74 13.33
C LEU A 117 -3.39 7.23 13.54
N GLY A 118 -4.41 8.10 13.47
CA GLY A 118 -4.23 9.55 13.52
C GLY A 118 -3.50 10.13 12.30
N ILE A 119 -3.51 9.42 11.16
CA ILE A 119 -2.94 9.90 9.90
C ILE A 119 -4.00 10.72 9.16
N GLU A 120 -3.64 11.95 8.77
CA GLU A 120 -4.50 12.78 7.93
C GLU A 120 -4.49 12.28 6.49
N PHE A 121 -5.66 12.18 5.89
CA PHE A 121 -5.82 11.75 4.51
C PHE A 121 -6.87 12.58 3.76
N GLU A 122 -6.75 12.58 2.44
CA GLU A 122 -7.79 13.09 1.54
C GLU A 122 -8.34 11.98 0.67
N VAL A 123 -9.61 12.08 0.32
CA VAL A 123 -10.29 11.15 -0.58
C VAL A 123 -10.58 11.88 -1.88
N SER A 124 -10.23 11.26 -3.00
CA SER A 124 -10.51 11.75 -4.34
C SER A 124 -11.00 10.61 -5.24
N THR A 125 -11.64 10.98 -6.34
CA THR A 125 -12.05 10.05 -7.39
C THR A 125 -11.33 10.44 -8.67
N GLU A 126 -10.81 9.45 -9.39
CA GLU A 126 -10.18 9.61 -10.71
C GLU A 126 -11.15 9.23 -11.84
#